data_AF-A0A6N2RJR0-F1
#
_entry.id   AF-A0A6N2RJR0-F1
#
_cell.length_a   1.000
_cell.length_b   1.000
_cell.length_c   1.000
_cell.angle_alpha   90.00
_cell.angle_beta   90.00
_cell.angle_gamma   90.00
#
_symmetry.space_group_name_H-M   'P 1'
#
loop_
_entity.id
_entity.type
_entity.pdbx_description
1 polymer ?
#
loop_
_entity_poly.entity_id
_entity_poly.type
_entity_poly.pdbx_seq_one_letter_code
_entity_poly.pdbx_strand_id
1 'polypeptide(L)'
;MNRLRGNKKGFTLVELIVVLVILAILIALLVPTLTGYIDRANKRSAHADLKLIANAATSAYAEVYADNNSKNGEVIYSSGAGWSHEQGTTIDTDFKDSFMHYLGSDIDFSKVQYLYISPDRLTIIYKYKSKNYTYQRYDNTVTIK
;
A
#
# COMPACT_ATOMS: atom_id res chain seq x y z
N MET A 1 -4.37 -57.18 -43.08
CA MET A 1 -5.05 -56.18 -42.22
C MET A 1 -4.73 -56.48 -40.75
N ASN A 2 -3.81 -55.74 -40.11
CA ASN A 2 -3.52 -55.91 -38.68
C ASN A 2 -4.31 -54.91 -37.83
N ARG A 3 -5.18 -55.41 -36.95
CA ARG A 3 -5.98 -54.60 -36.02
C ARG A 3 -5.19 -54.39 -34.73
N LEU A 4 -4.66 -53.18 -34.54
CA LEU A 4 -4.11 -52.75 -33.25
C LEU A 4 -5.27 -52.52 -32.27
N ARG A 5 -5.66 -53.56 -31.52
CA ARG A 5 -6.56 -53.41 -30.37
C ARG A 5 -5.77 -52.78 -29.22
N GLY A 6 -5.80 -51.45 -29.13
CA GLY A 6 -5.29 -50.71 -27.99
C GLY A 6 -6.09 -51.07 -26.74
N ASN A 7 -5.42 -51.68 -25.75
CA ASN A 7 -5.95 -51.88 -24.41
C ASN A 7 -6.21 -50.51 -23.75
N LYS A 8 -7.44 -50.01 -23.88
CA LYS A 8 -7.89 -48.86 -23.10
C LYS A 8 -8.19 -49.35 -21.68
N LYS A 9 -7.19 -49.31 -20.80
CA LYS A 9 -7.41 -49.42 -19.35
C LYS A 9 -8.11 -48.14 -18.90
N GLY A 10 -9.39 -48.23 -18.55
CA GLY A 10 -10.14 -47.12 -17.96
C GLY A 10 -9.74 -46.92 -16.51
N PHE A 11 -9.61 -45.67 -16.09
CA PHE A 11 -9.41 -45.28 -14.69
C PHE A 11 -10.61 -45.77 -13.86
N THR A 12 -10.37 -46.30 -12.66
CA THR A 12 -11.49 -46.67 -11.78
C THR A 12 -12.04 -45.43 -11.08
N LEU A 13 -13.36 -45.38 -10.86
CA LEU A 13 -13.98 -44.28 -10.10
C LEU A 13 -13.41 -44.18 -8.67
N VAL A 14 -13.02 -45.33 -8.11
CA VAL A 14 -12.44 -45.44 -6.76
C VAL A 14 -11.09 -44.71 -6.69
N GLU A 15 -10.20 -44.90 -7.67
CA GLU A 15 -8.91 -44.19 -7.72
C GLU A 15 -9.10 -42.67 -7.76
N LEU A 16 -10.10 -42.19 -8.51
CA LEU A 16 -10.38 -40.76 -8.58
C LEU A 16 -10.91 -40.20 -7.24
N ILE A 17 -11.80 -40.93 -6.56
CA ILE A 17 -12.38 -40.47 -5.29
C ILE A 17 -11.30 -40.39 -4.20
N VAL A 18 -10.41 -41.37 -4.10
CA VAL A 18 -9.32 -41.36 -3.11
C VAL A 18 -8.41 -40.14 -3.31
N VAL A 19 -8.09 -39.80 -4.56
CA VAL A 19 -7.27 -38.62 -4.88
C VAL A 19 -7.97 -37.33 -4.48
N LEU A 20 -9.27 -37.19 -4.77
CA LEU A 20 -10.04 -36.01 -4.39
C LEU A 20 -10.14 -35.83 -2.87
N VAL A 21 -10.26 -36.94 -2.12
CA VAL A 21 -10.27 -36.91 -0.65
C VAL A 21 -8.93 -36.42 -0.10
N ILE A 22 -7.81 -36.92 -0.62
CA ILE A 22 -6.47 -36.47 -0.21
C ILE A 22 -6.28 -34.98 -0.56
N LEU A 23 -6.67 -34.55 -1.77
CA LEU A 23 -6.60 -33.15 -2.18
C LEU A 23 -7.44 -32.24 -1.28
N ALA A 24 -8.64 -32.67 -0.89
CA ALA A 24 -9.50 -31.91 0.01
C ALA A 24 -8.85 -31.69 1.38
N ILE A 25 -8.21 -32.72 1.96
CA ILE A 25 -7.51 -32.62 3.25
C ILE A 25 -6.31 -31.66 3.13
N LEU A 26 -5.52 -31.76 2.05
CA LEU A 26 -4.38 -30.87 1.84
C LEU A 26 -4.80 -29.41 1.70
N ILE A 27 -5.85 -29.13 0.92
CA ILE A 27 -6.39 -27.77 0.76
C ILE A 27 -6.89 -27.23 2.10
N ALA A 28 -7.61 -28.05 2.88
CA ALA A 28 -8.15 -27.64 4.18
C ALA A 28 -7.07 -27.16 5.16
N LEU A 29 -5.89 -27.81 5.16
CA LEU A 29 -4.75 -27.40 6.00
C LEU A 29 -3.98 -26.22 5.41
N LEU A 30 -3.88 -26.14 4.07
CA LEU A 30 -3.05 -25.15 3.40
C LEU A 30 -3.69 -23.75 3.37
N VAL A 31 -4.99 -23.65 3.05
CA VAL A 31 -5.70 -22.38 2.86
C VAL A 31 -5.52 -21.39 4.02
N PRO A 32 -5.72 -21.75 5.32
CA PRO A 32 -5.60 -20.78 6.41
C PRO A 32 -4.18 -20.23 6.58
N THR A 33 -3.16 -21.03 6.27
CA THR A 33 -1.77 -20.55 6.34
C THR A 33 -1.48 -19.57 5.21
N LEU A 34 -1.93 -19.88 4.00
CA LEU A 34 -1.71 -19.08 2.80
C LEU A 34 -2.39 -17.71 2.91
N THR A 35 -3.63 -17.65 3.41
CA THR A 35 -4.34 -16.37 3.62
C THR A 35 -3.58 -15.46 4.59
N GLY A 36 -3.07 -16.01 5.70
CA GLY A 36 -2.25 -15.26 6.65
C GLY A 36 -0.93 -14.76 6.06
N TYR A 37 -0.27 -15.53 5.19
CA TYR A 37 0.92 -15.08 4.47
C TYR A 37 0.63 -13.93 3.51
N ILE A 38 -0.47 -14.02 2.75
CA ILE A 38 -0.90 -12.98 1.82
C ILE A 38 -1.19 -11.67 2.57
N ASP A 39 -1.88 -11.74 3.71
CA ASP A 39 -2.16 -10.55 4.52
C ASP A 39 -0.91 -9.88 5.07
N ARG A 40 0.06 -10.68 5.54
CA ARG A 40 1.36 -10.15 6.00
C ARG A 40 2.15 -9.52 4.85
N ALA A 41 2.15 -10.13 3.67
CA ALA A 41 2.79 -9.56 2.49
C ALA A 41 2.13 -8.23 2.09
N ASN A 42 0.80 -8.17 2.06
CA ASN A 42 0.05 -6.94 1.77
C ASN A 42 0.38 -5.83 2.77
N LYS A 43 0.42 -6.15 4.08
CA LYS A 43 0.78 -5.18 5.12
C LYS A 43 2.21 -4.66 4.94
N ARG A 44 3.16 -5.54 4.62
CA ARG A 44 4.56 -5.14 4.36
C ARG A 44 4.67 -4.21 3.16
N SER A 45 3.98 -4.51 2.06
CA SER A 45 3.93 -3.62 0.89
C SER A 45 3.36 -2.25 1.24
N ALA A 46 2.20 -2.20 1.91
CA ALA A 46 1.60 -0.94 2.32
C ALA A 46 2.50 -0.11 3.26
N HIS A 47 3.23 -0.77 4.16
CA HIS A 47 4.19 -0.11 5.04
C HIS A 47 5.41 0.43 4.28
N ALA A 48 5.86 -0.27 3.23
CA ALA A 48 6.95 0.19 2.38
C ALA A 48 6.53 1.44 1.60
N ASP A 49 5.35 1.39 0.96
CA ASP A 49 4.77 2.54 0.24
C ASP A 49 4.61 3.75 1.16
N LEU A 50 4.07 3.56 2.38
CA LEU A 50 3.92 4.63 3.36
C LEU A 50 5.24 5.29 3.74
N LYS A 51 6.33 4.51 3.87
CA LYS A 51 7.66 5.06 4.16
C LYS A 51 8.20 5.89 3.00
N LEU A 52 7.98 5.43 1.76
CA LEU A 52 8.36 6.19 0.57
C LEU A 52 7.60 7.52 0.51
N ILE A 53 6.29 7.50 0.74
CA ILE A 53 5.46 8.71 0.80
C ILE A 53 5.92 9.64 1.93
N ALA A 54 6.21 9.11 3.12
CA ALA A 54 6.66 9.90 4.26
C ALA A 54 8.02 10.57 4.02
N ASN A 55 8.93 9.86 3.36
CA ASN A 55 10.23 10.39 2.97
C ASN A 55 10.05 11.50 1.91
N ALA A 56 9.25 11.26 0.87
CA ALA A 56 8.95 12.27 -0.16
C ALA A 56 8.33 13.54 0.44
N ALA A 57 7.35 13.39 1.34
CA ALA A 57 6.73 14.49 2.05
C ALA A 57 7.75 15.28 2.89
N THR A 58 8.63 14.57 3.63
CA THR A 58 9.64 15.23 4.46
C THR A 58 10.70 15.96 3.62
N SER A 59 11.15 15.36 2.51
CA SER A 59 12.11 15.99 1.61
C SER A 59 11.53 17.23 0.92
N ALA A 60 10.31 17.13 0.41
CA ALA A 60 9.61 18.25 -0.20
C ALA A 60 9.38 19.39 0.80
N TYR A 61 9.00 19.03 2.04
CA TYR A 61 8.84 20.00 3.10
C TYR A 61 10.14 20.72 3.41
N ALA A 62 11.23 19.98 3.55
CA ALA A 62 12.54 20.57 3.81
C ALA A 62 12.98 21.48 2.65
N GLU A 63 12.78 21.09 1.40
CA GLU A 63 13.15 21.91 0.25
C GLU A 63 12.37 23.23 0.18
N VAL A 64 11.05 23.17 0.38
CA VAL A 64 10.18 24.35 0.24
C VAL A 64 10.23 25.25 1.49
N TYR A 65 10.42 24.67 2.68
CA TYR A 65 10.26 25.38 3.95
C TYR A 65 11.55 25.54 4.78
N ALA A 66 12.72 25.05 4.35
CA ALA A 66 13.97 25.19 5.13
C ALA A 66 14.44 26.64 5.28
N ASP A 67 14.31 27.47 4.23
CA ASP A 67 14.81 28.86 4.22
C ASP A 67 13.74 29.88 4.61
N ASN A 68 12.47 29.49 4.55
CA ASN A 68 11.36 30.33 4.93
C ASN A 68 11.29 30.35 6.47
N ASN A 69 11.77 31.43 7.09
CA ASN A 69 11.60 31.73 8.53
C ASN A 69 10.13 31.75 9.02
N SER A 70 9.17 31.42 8.12
CA SER A 70 7.81 31.05 8.44
C SER A 70 7.78 29.63 9.00
N LYS A 71 7.99 29.51 10.31
CA LYS A 71 7.83 28.28 11.12
C LYS A 71 6.40 27.68 11.09
N ASN A 72 5.58 28.06 10.12
CA ASN A 72 4.11 27.97 10.16
C ASN A 72 3.54 27.29 8.90
N GLY A 73 4.35 26.62 8.09
CA GLY A 73 3.85 25.99 6.89
C GLY A 73 3.15 24.68 7.21
N GLU A 74 1.84 24.66 7.43
CA GLU A 74 1.08 23.40 7.40
C GLU A 74 0.62 23.14 5.98
N VAL A 75 0.97 21.97 5.45
CA VAL A 75 0.47 21.51 4.16
C VAL A 75 -0.49 20.35 4.37
N ILE A 76 -1.65 20.46 3.75
CA ILE A 76 -2.71 19.47 3.82
C ILE A 76 -3.08 19.04 2.41
N TYR A 77 -3.19 17.73 2.21
CA TYR A 77 -3.85 17.11 1.08
C TYR A 77 -4.98 16.23 1.58
N SER A 78 -6.14 16.33 0.94
CA SER A 78 -7.26 15.42 1.18
C SER A 78 -7.85 14.98 -0.16
N SER A 79 -8.08 13.67 -0.31
CA SER A 79 -8.71 13.11 -1.51
C SER A 79 -10.11 13.72 -1.68
N GLY A 80 -10.34 14.38 -2.80
CA GLY A 80 -11.59 15.07 -3.11
C GLY A 80 -11.58 16.57 -2.82
N ALA A 81 -10.67 17.08 -1.98
CA ALA A 81 -10.50 18.51 -1.74
C ALA A 81 -9.21 19.08 -2.37
N GLY A 82 -8.19 18.25 -2.58
CA GLY A 82 -6.90 18.67 -3.14
C GLY A 82 -5.92 19.17 -2.09
N TRP A 83 -4.96 20.00 -2.53
CA TRP A 83 -3.89 20.58 -1.70
C TRP A 83 -4.30 21.93 -1.13
N SER A 84 -3.92 22.21 0.11
CA SER A 84 -4.22 23.46 0.82
C SER A 84 -3.18 23.78 1.90
N HIS A 85 -2.99 25.08 2.16
CA HIS A 85 -2.14 25.60 3.23
C HIS A 85 -2.97 26.20 4.40
N GLU A 86 -2.39 26.29 5.61
CA GLU A 86 -3.01 27.00 6.75
C GLU A 86 -3.23 28.49 6.41
N GLN A 87 -4.38 29.04 6.83
CA GLN A 87 -4.96 30.35 6.46
C GLN A 87 -5.52 30.52 5.03
N GLY A 88 -5.90 29.44 4.35
CA GLY A 88 -6.99 29.49 3.38
C GLY A 88 -6.60 29.33 1.91
N THR A 89 -7.31 28.39 1.28
CA THR A 89 -7.69 28.27 -0.15
C THR A 89 -6.63 28.42 -1.24
N THR A 90 -5.35 28.60 -0.92
CA THR A 90 -4.27 28.61 -1.90
C THR A 90 -3.67 27.22 -2.00
N ILE A 91 -3.57 26.73 -3.23
CA ILE A 91 -2.88 25.48 -3.55
C ILE A 91 -1.39 25.78 -3.38
N ASP A 92 -0.74 25.10 -2.45
CA ASP A 92 0.72 25.10 -2.36
C ASP A 92 1.29 24.30 -3.53
N THR A 93 1.44 24.99 -4.67
CA THR A 93 1.95 24.40 -5.91
C THR A 93 3.40 23.97 -5.77
N ASP A 94 4.19 24.70 -4.99
CA ASP A 94 5.63 24.46 -4.85
C ASP A 94 5.87 23.18 -4.03
N PHE A 95 5.17 23.01 -2.91
CA PHE A 95 5.21 21.74 -2.18
C PHE A 95 4.68 20.60 -3.01
N LYS A 96 3.54 20.78 -3.69
CA LYS A 96 2.95 19.73 -4.52
C LYS A 96 3.95 19.26 -5.57
N ASP A 97 4.59 20.17 -6.29
CA ASP A 97 5.50 19.84 -7.38
C ASP A 97 6.78 19.17 -6.84
N SER A 98 7.37 19.68 -5.75
CA SER A 98 8.51 19.04 -5.08
C SER A 98 8.15 17.65 -4.52
N PHE A 99 6.97 17.52 -3.91
CA PHE A 99 6.48 16.23 -3.40
C PHE A 99 6.30 15.21 -4.51
N MET A 100 5.69 15.60 -5.63
CA MET A 100 5.51 14.70 -6.78
C MET A 100 6.85 14.33 -7.43
N HIS A 101 7.84 15.24 -7.40
CA HIS A 101 9.20 14.94 -7.84
C HIS A 101 9.86 13.86 -6.96
N TYR A 102 9.82 14.00 -5.63
CA TYR A 102 10.41 13.00 -4.73
C TYR A 102 9.65 11.69 -4.64
N LEU A 103 8.31 11.71 -4.81
CA LEU A 103 7.50 10.50 -4.78
C LEU A 103 7.80 9.60 -5.99
N GLY A 104 8.10 10.21 -7.15
CA GLY A 104 8.31 9.51 -8.39
C GLY A 104 7.04 8.87 -8.95
N SER A 105 7.20 7.98 -9.93
CA SER A 105 6.07 7.30 -10.62
C SER A 105 5.69 5.95 -10.01
N ASP A 106 6.50 5.41 -9.11
CA ASP A 106 6.34 4.04 -8.60
C ASP A 106 5.20 3.92 -7.58
N ILE A 107 4.83 5.04 -6.96
CA ILE A 107 3.74 5.12 -6.00
C ILE A 107 2.55 5.84 -6.61
N ASP A 108 1.43 5.15 -6.66
CA ASP A 108 0.16 5.70 -7.11
C ASP A 108 -0.41 6.66 -6.05
N PHE A 109 -0.21 7.96 -6.29
CA PHE A 109 -0.68 9.02 -5.39
C PHE A 109 -2.21 9.01 -5.19
N SER A 110 -2.99 8.45 -6.14
CA SER A 110 -4.46 8.37 -5.99
C SER A 110 -4.91 7.52 -4.79
N LYS A 111 -4.00 6.68 -4.28
CA LYS A 111 -4.23 5.88 -3.07
C LYS A 111 -4.01 6.65 -1.78
N VAL A 112 -3.33 7.80 -1.81
CA VAL A 112 -3.22 8.70 -0.67
C VAL A 112 -4.59 9.35 -0.45
N GLN A 113 -5.18 9.12 0.72
CA GLN A 113 -6.48 9.69 1.10
C GLN A 113 -6.29 11.02 1.84
N TYR A 114 -5.22 11.10 2.62
CA TYR A 114 -4.91 12.27 3.43
C TYR A 114 -3.41 12.37 3.65
N LEU A 115 -2.88 13.58 3.58
CA LEU A 115 -1.52 13.90 3.99
C LEU A 115 -1.57 15.24 4.73
N TYR A 116 -0.96 15.30 5.90
CA TYR A 116 -0.74 16.52 6.65
C TYR A 116 0.73 16.56 7.04
N ILE A 117 1.40 17.68 6.82
CA ILE A 117 2.76 17.90 7.29
C ILE A 117 2.92 19.30 7.86
N SER A 118 3.57 19.37 9.01
CA SER A 118 4.02 20.55 9.74
C SER A 118 5.44 20.28 10.27
N PRO A 119 6.13 21.26 10.88
CA PRO A 119 7.48 21.06 11.40
C PRO A 119 7.59 19.91 12.42
N ASP A 120 6.54 19.69 13.21
CA ASP A 120 6.48 18.76 14.33
C ASP A 120 5.66 17.49 14.04
N ARG A 121 4.80 17.50 13.02
CA ARG A 121 3.84 16.44 12.75
C ARG A 121 3.77 16.06 11.28
N LEU A 122 3.76 14.75 11.00
CA LEU A 122 3.43 14.17 9.70
C LEU A 122 2.36 13.11 9.89
N THR A 123 1.24 13.24 9.19
CA THR A 123 0.16 12.25 9.16
C THR A 123 -0.16 11.89 7.72
N ILE A 124 -0.17 10.60 7.39
CA ILE A 124 -0.54 10.10 6.06
C ILE A 124 -1.56 8.99 6.24
N ILE A 125 -2.61 9.01 5.44
CA ILE A 125 -3.57 7.91 5.31
C ILE A 125 -3.48 7.40 3.88
N TYR A 126 -3.06 6.14 3.73
CA TYR A 126 -2.87 5.48 2.44
C TYR A 126 -3.79 4.26 2.32
N LYS A 127 -4.54 4.20 1.23
CA LYS A 127 -5.46 3.10 0.94
C LYS A 127 -4.76 2.01 0.14
N TYR A 128 -4.65 0.83 0.73
CA TYR A 128 -4.09 -0.34 0.06
C TYR A 128 -5.11 -1.49 0.08
N LYS A 129 -5.57 -1.89 -1.12
CA LYS A 129 -6.71 -2.79 -1.31
C LYS A 129 -7.96 -2.24 -0.57
N SER A 130 -8.53 -3.00 0.35
CA SER A 130 -9.74 -2.62 1.11
C SER A 130 -9.43 -2.05 2.50
N LYS A 131 -8.15 -1.74 2.81
CA LYS A 131 -7.73 -1.25 4.13
C LYS A 131 -7.01 0.09 4.01
N ASN A 132 -7.22 0.94 5.01
CA ASN A 132 -6.44 2.15 5.20
C ASN A 132 -5.29 1.86 6.15
N TYR A 133 -4.10 2.34 5.79
CA TYR A 133 -2.91 2.28 6.61
C TYR A 133 -2.50 3.72 6.95
N THR A 134 -2.11 3.93 8.19
CA THR A 134 -1.81 5.26 8.70
C THR A 134 -0.35 5.34 9.11
N TYR A 135 0.35 6.36 8.63
CA TYR A 135 1.66 6.76 9.11
C TYR A 135 1.52 8.04 9.92
N GLN A 136 2.08 8.03 11.13
CA GLN A 136 2.09 9.17 12.04
C GLN A 136 3.49 9.37 12.59
N ARG A 137 4.06 10.56 12.40
CA ARG A 137 5.27 11.02 13.08
C ARG A 137 4.93 12.25 13.90
N TYR A 138 5.26 12.22 15.18
CA TYR A 138 5.17 13.36 16.09
C TYR A 138 6.51 13.49 16.78
N ASP A 139 7.18 14.64 16.62
CA ASP A 139 8.49 14.93 17.21
C ASP A 139 9.52 13.82 16.92
N ASN A 140 9.67 12.83 17.82
CA ASN A 140 10.57 11.67 17.67
C ASN A 140 9.90 10.28 17.66
N THR A 141 8.57 10.21 17.65
CA THR A 141 7.84 8.93 17.63
C THR A 141 7.21 8.68 16.27
N VAL A 142 7.54 7.53 15.66
CA VAL A 142 6.93 7.07 14.40
C VAL A 142 6.02 5.87 14.69
N THR A 143 4.78 5.96 14.24
CA THR A 143 3.76 4.92 14.37
C THR A 143 3.18 4.58 13.00
N ILE A 144 3.11 3.28 12.65
CA ILE A 144 2.48 2.77 11.44
C ILE A 144 1.40 1.77 11.84
N LYS A 145 0.13 2.03 11.49
CA LYS A 145 -1.02 1.19 11.82
C LYS A 145 -1.68 0.64 10.57
#